data_AF-Q20ZW8-F1
#
_entry.id   AF-Q20ZW8-F1
#
_cell.length_a   1.000
_cell.length_b   1.000
_cell.length_c   1.000
_cell.angle_alpha   90.00
_cell.angle_beta   90.00
_cell.angle_gamma   90.00
#
_symmetry.space_group_name_H-M   'P 1'
#
loop_
_entity.id
_entity.type
_entity.pdbx_description
1 polymer ?
#
loop_
_entity_poly.entity_id
_entity_poly.type
_entity_poly.pdbx_seq_one_letter_code
_entity_poly.pdbx_strand_id
1 'polypeptide(L)' 'MNQGRIWTVVNPSVGLPLLLGSVAVTVLLVHSAVLSNTTWYPAFFSGKVAVSAPATAPVVAPAKK' A
#
# COMPACT_ATOMS: atom_id res chain seq x y z
N MET A 1 18.28 -9.82 -15.58
CA MET A 1 17.23 -10.35 -16.48
C MET A 1 17.78 -11.51 -17.31
N ASN A 2 18.06 -12.66 -16.68
CA ASN A 2 18.63 -13.85 -17.36
C ASN A 2 17.58 -14.95 -17.65
N GLN A 3 16.29 -14.68 -17.37
CA GLN A 3 15.21 -15.66 -17.45
C GLN A 3 14.35 -15.55 -18.72
N GLY A 4 14.87 -14.93 -19.80
CA GLY A 4 14.14 -14.81 -21.06
C GLY A 4 13.77 -16.16 -21.70
N ARG A 5 14.51 -17.23 -21.38
CA ARG A 5 14.24 -18.60 -21.84
C ARG A 5 13.04 -19.27 -21.16
N ILE A 6 12.41 -18.63 -20.16
CA ILE A 6 11.23 -19.21 -19.49
C ILE A 6 10.09 -19.55 -20.47
N TRP A 7 9.97 -18.80 -21.57
CA TRP A 7 8.93 -19.00 -22.58
C TRP A 7 9.16 -20.21 -23.49
N THR A 8 10.31 -20.89 -23.39
CA THR A 8 10.52 -22.18 -24.08
C THR A 8 9.95 -23.35 -23.30
N VAL A 9 9.63 -23.16 -22.01
CA VAL A 9 9.05 -24.18 -21.12
C VAL A 9 7.64 -23.82 -20.63
N VAL A 10 7.24 -22.55 -20.72
CA VAL A 10 5.90 -22.06 -20.41
C VAL A 10 5.31 -21.37 -21.64
N ASN A 11 4.09 -21.75 -22.02
CA ASN A 11 3.41 -21.12 -23.15
C ASN A 11 3.09 -19.64 -22.82
N PRO A 12 3.55 -18.67 -23.62
CA PRO A 12 3.37 -17.24 -23.35
C PRO A 12 1.90 -16.79 -23.36
N SER A 13 1.05 -17.38 -24.20
CA SER A 13 -0.38 -17.03 -24.28
C SER A 13 -1.16 -17.40 -23.02
N VAL A 14 -0.63 -18.26 -22.15
CA VAL A 14 -1.24 -18.62 -20.86
C VAL A 14 -0.45 -18.05 -19.69
N GLY A 15 0.87 -18.18 -19.70
CA GLY A 15 1.73 -17.72 -18.61
C GLY A 15 1.76 -16.20 -18.45
N LEU A 16 1.72 -15.44 -19.54
CA LEU A 16 1.75 -13.97 -19.47
C LEU A 16 0.43 -13.40 -18.94
N PRO A 17 -0.76 -13.83 -19.40
CA PRO A 17 -2.01 -13.44 -18.76
C PRO A 17 -2.10 -13.84 -17.29
N LEU A 18 -1.63 -15.05 -16.92
CA LEU A 18 -1.61 -15.49 -15.52
C LEU A 18 -0.70 -14.62 -14.65
N LEU A 19 0.49 -14.25 -15.14
CA LEU A 19 1.40 -13.35 -14.44
C LEU A 19 0.72 -12.00 -14.19
N LEU A 20 0.24 -11.34 -15.25
CA LEU A 20 -0.39 -10.02 -15.13
C LEU A 20 -1.68 -10.07 -14.28
N GLY A 21 -2.47 -11.13 -14.42
CA GLY A 21 -3.67 -11.37 -13.62
C GLY A 21 -3.35 -11.55 -12.13
N SER A 22 -2.35 -12.36 -11.79
CA SER A 22 -1.93 -12.57 -10.40
C SER A 22 -1.43 -11.28 -9.74
N VAL A 23 -0.68 -10.46 -10.49
CA VAL A 23 -0.20 -9.15 -10.02
C VAL A 23 -1.39 -8.21 -9.79
N ALA A 24 -2.35 -8.16 -10.72
CA ALA A 24 -3.56 -7.34 -10.54
C ALA A 24 -4.36 -7.74 -9.28
N VAL A 25 -4.57 -9.04 -9.06
CA VAL A 25 -5.24 -9.54 -7.86
C VAL A 25 -4.46 -9.16 -6.60
N THR A 26 -3.14 -9.33 -6.60
CA THR A 26 -2.27 -8.98 -5.47
C THR A 26 -2.37 -7.49 -5.14
N VAL A 27 -2.33 -6.63 -6.15
CA VAL A 27 -2.46 -5.18 -5.97
C VAL A 27 -3.79 -4.83 -5.31
N LEU A 28 -4.91 -5.40 -5.77
CA LEU A 28 -6.23 -5.14 -5.18
C LEU A 28 -6.31 -5.61 -3.72
N LEU A 29 -5.74 -6.76 -3.39
CA LEU A 29 -5.71 -7.28 -2.02
C LEU A 29 -4.86 -6.40 -1.10
N VAL A 30 -3.71 -5.92 -1.57
CA VAL A 30 -2.88 -5.01 -0.78
C VAL A 30 -3.59 -3.68 -0.55
N HIS A 31 -4.23 -3.12 -1.58
CA HIS A 31 -4.98 -1.87 -1.44
C HIS A 31 -6.17 -2.03 -0.49
N SER A 32 -6.92 -3.14 -0.56
CA SER A 32 -8.01 -3.40 0.38
C SER A 32 -7.49 -3.59 1.80
N ALA A 33 -6.37 -4.29 1.99
CA ALA A 33 -5.74 -4.46 3.29
C ALA A 33 -5.32 -3.11 3.90
N VAL A 34 -4.67 -2.23 3.12
CA VAL A 34 -4.31 -0.89 3.59
C VAL A 34 -5.56 -0.07 3.90
N LEU A 35 -6.61 -0.19 3.11
CA LEU A 35 -7.86 0.54 3.32
C LEU A 35 -8.52 0.13 4.64
N SER A 36 -8.51 -1.17 4.99
CA SER A 36 -9.16 -1.67 6.20
C SER A 36 -8.30 -1.57 7.47
N ASN A 37 -6.97 -1.53 7.35
CA ASN A 37 -6.06 -1.57 8.49
C ASN A 37 -5.35 -0.24 8.78
N THR A 38 -5.68 0.84 8.05
CA THR A 38 -5.12 2.17 8.29
C THR A 38 -6.22 3.22 8.37
N THR A 39 -5.96 4.32 9.06
CA THR A 39 -6.92 5.42 9.24
C THR A 39 -6.83 6.47 8.13
N TRP A 40 -5.65 6.65 7.54
CA TRP A 40 -5.42 7.69 6.53
C TRP A 40 -6.09 7.37 5.20
N TYR A 41 -6.18 6.09 4.81
CA TYR A 41 -6.66 5.74 3.47
C TYR A 41 -8.20 5.88 3.34
N PRO A 42 -9.01 5.46 4.32
CA PRO A 42 -10.43 5.82 4.35
C PRO A 42 -10.68 7.32 4.51
N ALA A 43 -9.86 8.02 5.31
CA ALA A 43 -9.98 9.47 5.51
C ALA A 43 -9.74 10.23 4.20
N PHE A 44 -8.76 9.80 3.40
CA PHE A 44 -8.49 10.33 2.07
C PHE A 44 -9.72 10.26 1.15
N PHE A 45 -10.41 9.11 1.09
CA PHE A 45 -11.61 8.96 0.26
C PHE A 45 -12.87 9.59 0.87
N SER A 46 -12.91 9.83 2.18
CA SER A 46 -14.06 10.46 2.85
C SER A 46 -14.17 11.96 2.58
N GLY A 47 -13.22 12.58 1.86
CA GLY A 47 -13.25 14.00 1.47
C GLY A 47 -13.08 14.98 2.64
N LYS A 48 -12.93 14.48 3.87
CA LYS A 48 -12.62 15.29 5.05
C LYS A 48 -11.11 15.42 5.11
N VAL A 49 -10.56 16.57 4.73
CA VAL A 49 -9.16 16.90 4.95
C VAL A 49 -8.85 16.60 6.41
N ALA A 50 -8.05 15.55 6.64
CA ALA A 50 -7.57 15.23 7.98
C ALA A 50 -6.74 16.44 8.41
N VAL A 51 -7.32 17.32 9.22
CA VAL A 51 -6.57 18.35 9.91
C VAL A 51 -5.55 17.60 10.74
N SER A 52 -4.30 17.63 10.30
CA SER A 52 -3.18 17.08 11.04
C SER A 52 -3.24 17.65 12.45
N ALA A 53 -3.42 16.81 13.46
CA ALA A 53 -3.31 17.24 14.84
C ALA A 53 -1.93 17.90 15.00
N PRO A 54 -1.86 19.13 15.55
CA PRO A 54 -0.56 19.76 15.74
C PRO A 54 0.28 18.82 16.59
N ALA A 55 1.52 18.56 16.15
CA ALA A 55 2.47 17.81 16.94
C ALA A 55 2.56 18.47 18.31
N THR A 56 2.01 17.81 19.34
CA THR A 56 2.13 18.27 20.72
C THR A 56 3.62 18.30 21.01
N ALA A 57 4.21 19.50 21.01
CA ALA A 57 5.56 19.71 21.49
C ALA A 57 5.65 19.11 22.90
N PRO A 58 6.73 18.39 23.25
CA PRO A 58 6.88 17.89 24.60
C PRO A 58 6.92 19.09 25.56
N VAL A 59 5.92 19.18 26.43
CA VAL A 59 5.88 20.14 27.53
C VAL A 59 7.07 19.84 28.43
N VAL A 60 8.10 20.69 28.37
CA VAL A 60 9.15 20.71 29.37
C VAL A 60 8.51 21.28 30.65
N ALA A 61 8.37 20.44 31.66
CA ALA A 61 7.85 20.81 32.97
C ALA A 61 8.72 21.91 33.61
N PRO A 62 8.14 22.94 34.25
CA PRO A 62 8.93 23.95 34.95
C PRO A 62 9.54 23.34 36.21
N ALA A 63 10.87 23.35 36.30
CA ALA A 63 11.60 23.00 37.51
C ALA A 63 11.26 24.01 38.62
N LYS A 64 10.69 23.52 39.73
CA LYS A 64 10.54 24.26 40.98
C LYS A 64 11.92 24.61 41.53
N LYS A 65 12.15 25.88 41.85
CA LYS A 65 13.12 26.33 42.85
C LYS A 65 12.37 26.64 44.13
#